data_AF-A0A8X6X2L9-F1
#
_entry.id   AF-A0A8X6X2L9-F1
#
_cell.length_a   1.000
_cell.length_b   1.000
_cell.length_c   1.000
_cell.angle_alpha   90.00
_cell.angle_beta   90.00
_cell.angle_gamma   90.00
#
_symmetry.space_group_name_H-M   'P 1'
#
loop_
_entity.id
_entity.type
_entity.pdbx_description
1 polymer ?
#
loop_
_entity_poly.entity_id
_entity_poly.type
_entity_poly.pdbx_seq_one_letter_code
_entity_poly.pdbx_strand_id
1 'polypeptide(L)'
;MFGKIEFGIVCEGHETIALTIKWALYAIGLHPDVQAKLYEEIERIFGKDRNRHVTESDLNDLKYLECVLKETQRLFPPVPLIGRRLLQDTNICQKFSMMEMKTIVSFILRNYTIESLDSRDKVFFPCAFYFHPYLLESDSGQDEPTE
;
A
#
# COMPACT_ATOMS: atom_id res chain seq x y z
N MET A 1 25.06 1.37 22.86
CA MET A 1 23.62 1.11 22.63
C MET A 1 23.07 1.97 21.49
N PHE A 2 23.48 3.24 21.37
CA PHE A 2 23.09 4.17 20.30
C PHE A 2 23.34 3.66 18.87
N GLY A 3 24.56 3.23 18.52
CA GLY A 3 24.88 2.79 17.15
C GLY A 3 24.20 1.49 16.68
N LYS A 4 23.61 0.70 17.59
CA LYS A 4 22.82 -0.50 17.20
C LYS A 4 21.41 -0.13 16.74
N ILE A 5 20.85 0.94 17.29
CA ILE A 5 19.51 1.43 16.95
C ILE A 5 19.55 2.16 15.60
N GLU A 6 20.56 3.02 15.40
CA GLU A 6 20.74 3.73 14.12
C GLU A 6 20.93 2.76 12.95
N PHE A 7 21.76 1.72 13.13
CA PHE A 7 21.94 0.68 12.13
C PHE A 7 20.65 -0.09 11.84
N GLY A 8 19.85 -0.40 12.88
CA GLY A 8 18.55 -1.07 12.72
C GLY A 8 17.58 -0.26 11.87
N ILE A 9 17.40 1.04 12.18
CA ILE A 9 16.49 1.92 11.43
C ILE A 9 16.89 2.02 9.95
N VAL A 10 18.20 2.14 9.67
CA VAL A 10 18.68 2.27 8.29
C VAL A 10 18.47 0.97 7.50
N CYS A 11 18.83 -0.19 8.06
CA CYS A 11 18.68 -1.46 7.35
C CYS A 11 17.21 -1.83 7.12
N GLU A 12 16.38 -1.73 8.15
CA GLU A 12 14.96 -2.10 8.06
C GLU A 12 14.18 -1.14 7.15
N GLY A 13 14.48 0.16 7.24
CA GLY A 13 13.88 1.17 6.36
C GLY A 13 14.32 1.01 4.91
N HIS A 14 15.60 0.72 4.66
CA HIS A 14 16.13 0.60 3.30
C HIS A 14 15.49 -0.53 2.51
N GLU A 15 15.38 -1.73 3.09
CA GLU A 15 14.82 -2.90 2.40
C GLU A 15 13.33 -2.71 2.08
N THR A 16 12.56 -2.18 3.02
CA THR A 16 11.12 -1.96 2.86
C THR A 16 10.82 -0.86 1.82
N ILE A 17 11.59 0.23 1.81
CA ILE A 17 11.46 1.30 0.81
C ILE A 17 11.86 0.78 -0.58
N ALA A 18 12.97 0.04 -0.69
CA ALA A 18 13.42 -0.52 -1.96
C ALA A 18 12.38 -1.47 -2.58
N LEU A 19 11.74 -2.32 -1.77
CA LEU A 19 10.64 -3.17 -2.22
C LEU A 19 9.42 -2.36 -2.66
N THR A 20 9.04 -1.33 -1.91
CA THR A 20 7.91 -0.44 -2.27
C THR A 20 8.14 0.19 -3.64
N ILE A 21 9.31 0.79 -3.86
CA ILE A 21 9.66 1.44 -5.13
C ILE A 21 9.67 0.42 -6.28
N LYS A 22 10.25 -0.77 -6.06
CA LYS A 22 10.29 -1.84 -7.06
C LYS A 22 8.88 -2.24 -7.51
N TRP A 23 7.97 -2.47 -6.57
CA TRP A 23 6.59 -2.83 -6.89
C TRP A 23 5.80 -1.67 -7.51
N ALA A 24 6.05 -0.44 -7.09
CA ALA A 24 5.42 0.74 -7.67
C ALA A 24 5.81 0.91 -9.14
N LEU A 25 7.12 0.83 -9.46
CA LEU A 25 7.61 0.89 -10.84
C LEU A 25 7.07 -0.25 -11.69
N TYR A 26 6.98 -1.46 -11.13
CA TYR A 26 6.39 -2.61 -11.80
C TYR A 26 4.90 -2.38 -12.11
N ALA A 27 4.12 -1.91 -11.13
CA ALA A 27 2.70 -1.64 -11.30
C ALA A 27 2.46 -0.52 -12.33
N ILE A 28 3.23 0.57 -12.27
CA ILE A 28 3.15 1.68 -13.24
C ILE A 28 3.50 1.19 -14.65
N GLY A 29 4.57 0.39 -14.80
CA GLY A 29 4.99 -0.13 -16.11
C GLY A 29 3.98 -1.08 -16.77
N LEU A 30 3.08 -1.69 -15.98
CA LEU A 30 1.99 -2.54 -16.48
C LEU A 30 0.73 -1.76 -16.86
N HIS A 31 0.58 -0.50 -16.43
CA HIS A 31 -0.63 0.30 -16.59
C HIS A 31 -0.29 1.64 -17.28
N PRO A 32 -0.26 1.68 -18.62
CA PRO A 32 0.09 2.88 -19.39
C PRO A 32 -0.84 4.07 -19.13
N ASP A 33 -2.11 3.82 -18.80
CA ASP A 33 -3.10 4.80 -18.42
C ASP A 33 -2.74 5.51 -17.10
N VAL A 34 -2.31 4.73 -16.10
CA VAL A 34 -1.81 5.27 -14.82
C VAL A 34 -0.53 6.06 -15.04
N GLN A 35 0.38 5.54 -15.87
CA GLN A 35 1.63 6.24 -16.19
C GLN A 35 1.37 7.60 -16.87
N ALA A 36 0.43 7.65 -17.83
CA ALA A 36 0.06 8.89 -18.50
C ALA A 36 -0.50 9.92 -17.52
N LYS A 37 -1.42 9.51 -16.64
CA LYS A 37 -2.03 10.39 -15.63
C LYS A 37 -1.02 10.88 -14.58
N LEU A 38 -0.08 10.03 -14.16
CA LEU A 38 1.05 10.44 -13.31
C LEU A 38 1.94 11.47 -14.00
N TYR A 39 2.24 11.25 -15.28
CA TYR A 39 3.04 12.19 -16.06
C TYR A 39 2.36 13.55 -16.18
N GLU A 40 1.05 13.58 -16.42
CA GLU A 40 0.25 14.81 -16.43
C GLU A 40 0.27 15.54 -15.09
N GLU A 41 0.15 14.81 -13.96
CA GLU A 41 0.25 15.41 -12.63
C GLU A 41 1.62 16.05 -12.39
N ILE A 42 2.70 15.36 -12.75
CA ILE A 42 4.08 15.84 -12.59
C ILE A 42 4.31 17.08 -13.46
N GLU A 43 3.92 17.05 -14.75
CA GLU A 43 4.05 18.20 -15.65
C GLU A 43 3.21 19.39 -15.18
N ARG A 44 2.04 19.16 -14.57
CA ARG A 44 1.21 20.24 -14.01
C ARG A 44 1.88 20.94 -12.83
N ILE A 45 2.56 20.21 -11.96
CA ILE A 45 3.17 20.74 -10.73
C ILE A 45 4.54 21.37 -11.01
N PHE A 46 5.41 20.66 -11.74
CA PHE A 46 6.79 21.08 -11.97
C PHE A 46 6.97 21.88 -13.27
N GLY A 47 6.00 21.83 -14.18
CA GLY A 47 6.07 22.54 -15.45
C GLY A 47 7.29 22.15 -16.30
N LYS A 48 7.80 23.12 -17.06
CA LYS A 48 8.96 22.91 -17.96
C LYS A 48 10.32 23.09 -17.28
N ASP A 49 10.35 23.57 -16.04
CA ASP A 49 11.60 23.82 -15.33
C ASP A 49 12.08 22.57 -14.61
N ARG A 50 12.92 21.80 -15.32
CA ARG A 50 13.49 20.54 -14.83
C ARG A 50 14.60 20.74 -13.79
N ASN A 51 15.06 21.97 -13.57
CA ASN A 51 16.17 22.29 -12.66
C ASN A 51 15.70 22.85 -11.32
N ARG A 52 14.41 23.16 -11.18
CA ARG A 52 13.82 23.56 -9.91
C ARG A 52 13.92 22.41 -8.89
N HIS A 53 14.29 22.75 -7.66
CA HIS A 53 14.25 21.81 -6.55
C HIS A 53 12.82 21.51 -6.11
N VAL A 54 12.58 20.25 -5.74
CA VAL A 54 11.32 19.81 -5.13
C VAL A 54 11.16 20.47 -3.76
N THR A 55 10.01 21.09 -3.53
CA THR A 55 9.64 21.70 -2.24
C THR A 55 8.61 20.84 -1.50
N GLU A 56 8.44 21.07 -0.21
CA GLU A 56 7.43 20.36 0.59
C GLU A 56 6.00 20.62 0.08
N SER A 57 5.72 21.82 -0.44
CA SER A 57 4.43 22.13 -1.06
C SER A 57 4.16 21.22 -2.26
N ASP A 58 5.18 20.99 -3.10
CA ASP A 58 5.04 20.14 -4.29
C ASP A 58 4.69 18.70 -3.90
N LEU A 59 5.22 18.20 -2.77
CA LEU A 59 4.89 16.87 -2.26
C LEU A 59 3.42 16.74 -1.85
N ASN A 60 2.83 17.79 -1.27
CA ASN A 60 1.42 17.80 -0.90
C ASN A 60 0.49 17.86 -2.13
N ASP A 61 0.98 18.40 -3.26
CA ASP A 61 0.23 18.51 -4.50
C ASP A 61 0.24 17.21 -5.34
N LEU A 62 1.19 16.29 -5.08
CA LEU A 62 1.35 14.99 -5.75
C LEU A 62 0.35 13.93 -5.24
N LYS A 63 -0.95 14.28 -5.25
CA LYS A 63 -2.03 13.45 -4.68
C LYS A 63 -2.23 12.13 -5.42
N TYR A 64 -2.14 12.14 -6.75
CA TYR A 64 -2.32 10.91 -7.54
C TYR A 64 -1.14 9.97 -7.38
N LEU A 65 0.09 10.49 -7.33
CA LEU A 65 1.27 9.70 -6.96
C LEU A 65 1.12 9.05 -5.57
N GLU A 66 0.59 9.77 -4.59
CA GLU A 66 0.29 9.20 -3.27
C GLU A 66 -0.73 8.06 -3.36
N CYS A 67 -1.80 8.22 -4.15
CA CYS A 67 -2.80 7.18 -4.38
C CYS A 67 -2.18 5.92 -5.01
N VAL A 68 -1.31 6.09 -6.01
CA VAL A 68 -0.57 5.00 -6.68
C VAL A 68 0.32 4.26 -5.68
N LEU A 69 1.02 4.97 -4.80
CA LEU A 69 1.87 4.36 -3.77
C LEU A 69 1.05 3.60 -2.72
N LYS A 70 -0.07 4.18 -2.25
CA LYS A 70 -1.00 3.51 -1.32
C LYS A 70 -1.58 2.24 -1.93
N GLU A 71 -2.00 2.30 -3.18
CA GLU A 71 -2.54 1.14 -3.90
C GLU A 71 -1.47 0.07 -4.14
N THR A 72 -0.24 0.49 -4.43
CA THR A 72 0.92 -0.42 -4.50
C THR A 72 1.12 -1.14 -3.18
N GLN A 73 1.09 -0.44 -2.05
CA GLN A 73 1.24 -1.06 -0.73
C GLN A 73 0.05 -1.94 -0.33
N ARG A 74 -1.17 -1.62 -0.79
CA ARG A 74 -2.36 -2.48 -0.62
C ARG A 74 -2.17 -3.82 -1.32
N LEU A 75 -1.62 -3.82 -2.54
CA LEU A 75 -1.39 -5.04 -3.31
C LEU A 75 -0.06 -5.73 -2.96
N PHE A 76 0.97 -4.99 -2.64
CA PHE A 76 2.34 -5.49 -2.43
C PHE A 76 2.92 -4.89 -1.14
N PRO A 77 2.40 -5.27 0.05
CA PRO A 77 2.90 -4.75 1.31
C PRO A 77 4.35 -5.22 1.55
N PRO A 78 5.32 -4.30 1.78
CA PRO A 78 6.72 -4.67 2.03
C PRO A 78 6.91 -5.46 3.34
N VAL A 79 6.11 -5.13 4.36
CA VAL A 79 6.06 -5.84 5.63
C VAL A 79 4.71 -6.55 5.72
N PRO A 80 4.64 -7.80 5.25
CA PRO A 80 3.38 -8.49 5.07
C PRO A 80 2.83 -9.02 6.41
N LEU A 81 3.67 -9.27 7.42
CA LEU A 81 3.26 -9.85 8.71
C LEU A 81 3.81 -9.03 9.89
N ILE A 82 2.93 -8.70 10.84
CA ILE A 82 3.30 -8.11 12.13
C ILE A 82 2.81 -9.04 13.23
N GLY A 83 3.73 -9.74 13.90
CA GLY A 83 3.39 -10.64 14.99
C GLY A 83 3.24 -9.91 16.32
N ARG A 84 2.16 -10.18 17.06
CA ARG A 84 1.99 -9.71 18.44
C ARG A 84 2.03 -10.90 19.39
N ARG A 85 2.75 -10.77 20.51
CA ARG A 85 2.75 -11.76 21.60
C ARG A 85 1.86 -11.25 22.72
N LEU A 86 0.89 -12.07 23.13
CA LEU A 86 0.10 -11.79 24.33
C LEU A 86 0.96 -12.05 25.57
N LEU A 87 1.09 -11.03 26.41
CA LEU A 87 1.82 -11.11 27.67
C LEU A 87 0.92 -11.58 28.82
N GLN A 88 -0.41 -11.48 28.65
CA GLN A 88 -1.43 -11.87 29.62
C GLN A 88 -2.67 -12.38 28.89
N ASP A 89 -3.41 -13.27 29.54
CA ASP A 89 -4.66 -13.82 29.01
C ASP A 89 -5.68 -12.69 28.81
N THR A 90 -6.02 -12.43 27.56
CA THR A 90 -6.94 -11.35 27.16
C THR A 90 -7.99 -11.92 26.23
N ASN A 91 -9.26 -11.64 26.51
CA ASN A 91 -10.37 -11.99 25.61
C ASN A 91 -10.36 -11.07 24.38
N ILE A 92 -9.65 -11.50 23.34
CA ILE A 92 -9.73 -10.87 22.03
C ILE A 92 -11.01 -11.37 21.37
N CYS A 93 -11.96 -10.46 21.11
CA CYS A 93 -13.17 -10.80 20.36
C CYS A 93 -12.77 -11.53 19.05
N GLN A 94 -13.44 -12.65 18.78
CA GLN A 94 -13.16 -13.62 17.69
C GLN A 94 -12.92 -12.99 16.31
N LYS A 95 -13.43 -11.76 16.09
CA LYS A 95 -13.28 -10.96 14.87
C LYS A 95 -11.84 -10.48 14.59
N PHE A 96 -11.00 -10.31 15.62
CA PHE A 96 -9.60 -9.84 15.45
C PHE A 96 -8.62 -10.96 15.06
N SER A 97 -8.92 -12.21 15.40
CA SER A 97 -8.09 -13.37 15.03
C SER A 97 -7.93 -13.53 13.52
N MET A 98 -8.91 -13.07 12.71
CA MET A 98 -8.87 -13.19 11.26
C MET A 98 -8.04 -12.10 10.56
N MET A 99 -7.63 -11.03 11.24
CA MET A 99 -6.93 -9.90 10.61
C MET A 99 -5.46 -10.22 10.32
N GLU A 100 -4.84 -11.06 11.16
CA GLU A 100 -3.45 -11.52 10.99
C GLU A 100 -3.32 -12.59 9.89
N MET A 101 -4.45 -13.21 9.46
CA MET A 101 -4.49 -14.22 8.40
C MET A 101 -4.55 -13.66 6.97
N LYS A 102 -4.74 -12.35 6.77
CA LYS A 102 -4.89 -11.76 5.43
C LYS A 102 -3.66 -11.93 4.54
N THR A 103 -2.49 -12.08 5.14
CA THR A 103 -1.20 -12.10 4.45
C THR A 103 -0.82 -13.47 3.91
N ILE A 104 -0.95 -14.50 4.74
CA ILE A 104 -0.75 -15.89 4.32
C ILE A 104 -1.74 -16.20 3.19
N VAL A 105 -2.97 -15.72 3.32
CA VAL A 105 -4.02 -15.83 2.31
C VAL A 105 -3.64 -15.10 1.00
N SER A 106 -3.05 -13.90 1.03
CA SER A 106 -2.63 -13.18 -0.19
C SER A 106 -1.53 -13.91 -0.98
N PHE A 107 -0.53 -14.49 -0.30
CA PHE A 107 0.53 -15.26 -0.97
C PHE A 107 0.02 -16.61 -1.51
N ILE A 108 -0.84 -17.28 -0.76
CA ILE A 108 -1.45 -18.56 -1.18
C ILE A 108 -2.40 -18.33 -2.37
N LEU A 109 -3.29 -17.34 -2.32
CA LEU A 109 -4.24 -17.07 -3.41
C LEU A 109 -3.59 -16.64 -4.73
N ARG A 110 -2.39 -16.08 -4.70
CA ARG A 110 -1.65 -15.68 -5.93
C ARG A 110 -0.92 -16.83 -6.60
N ASN A 111 -0.54 -17.85 -5.84
CA ASN A 111 0.28 -18.95 -6.33
C ASN A 111 -0.48 -20.29 -6.38
N TYR A 112 -1.61 -20.38 -5.70
CA TYR A 112 -2.38 -21.62 -5.53
C TYR A 112 -3.88 -21.33 -5.66
N THR A 113 -4.59 -22.22 -6.36
CA THR A 113 -6.05 -22.20 -6.40
C THR A 113 -6.56 -22.87 -5.13
N ILE A 114 -7.29 -22.13 -4.29
CA ILE A 114 -7.88 -22.67 -3.06
C ILE A 114 -9.27 -23.21 -3.38
N GLU A 115 -9.44 -24.51 -3.26
CA GLU A 115 -10.77 -25.14 -3.24
C GLU A 115 -11.17 -25.44 -1.80
N SER A 116 -12.40 -25.08 -1.43
CA SER A 116 -12.96 -25.43 -0.12
C SER A 116 -13.23 -26.93 -0.07
N LEU A 117 -12.71 -27.62 0.95
CA LEU A 117 -13.00 -29.02 1.21
C LEU A 117 -14.36 -29.25 1.91
N ASP A 118 -15.01 -28.20 2.43
CA ASP A 118 -16.34 -28.26 3.04
C ASP A 118 -17.34 -27.39 2.26
N SER A 119 -18.48 -27.99 1.91
CA SER A 119 -19.59 -27.34 1.18
C SER A 119 -20.23 -26.13 1.88
N ARG A 120 -19.92 -25.90 3.17
CA ARG A 120 -20.46 -24.80 3.99
C ARG A 120 -19.57 -23.55 3.99
N ASP A 121 -18.31 -23.68 3.62
CA ASP A 121 -17.36 -22.57 3.58
C ASP A 121 -17.49 -21.83 2.25
N LYS A 122 -18.37 -20.82 2.23
CA LYS A 122 -18.42 -19.82 1.17
C LYS A 122 -17.31 -18.81 1.42
N VAL A 123 -16.11 -19.09 0.91
CA VAL A 123 -15.01 -18.13 0.99
C VAL A 123 -15.31 -16.97 0.04
N PHE A 124 -15.92 -15.92 0.59
CA PHE A 124 -16.19 -14.69 -0.13
C PHE A 124 -14.94 -13.81 -0.04
N PHE A 125 -14.26 -13.61 -1.17
CA PHE A 125 -13.13 -12.69 -1.27
C PHE A 125 -13.62 -11.36 -1.86
N PRO A 126 -13.82 -10.29 -1.06
CA PRO A 126 -14.26 -9.00 -1.59
C PRO A 126 -13.10 -8.11 -2.07
N CYS A 127 -11.85 -8.58 -2.01
CA CYS A 127 -10.71 -7.77 -2.42
C CYS A 127 -10.40 -7.99 -3.90
N ALA A 128 -10.75 -7.00 -4.72
CA ALA A 128 -10.22 -6.88 -6.07
C ALA A 128 -8.68 -6.87 -6.00
N PHE A 129 -8.04 -7.89 -6.57
CA PHE A 129 -6.59 -7.99 -6.76
C PHE A 129 -6.10 -7.11 -7.92
N TYR A 130 -6.97 -6.25 -8.45
CA TYR A 130 -6.68 -5.34 -9.54
C TYR A 130 -6.10 -4.04 -9.00
N PHE A 131 -5.10 -3.52 -9.70
CA PHE A 131 -4.49 -2.23 -9.41
C PHE A 131 -5.46 -1.13 -9.86
N HIS A 132 -6.13 -0.48 -8.91
CA HIS A 132 -7.17 0.51 -9.23
C HIS A 132 -6.96 1.80 -8.41
N PRO A 133 -6.00 2.65 -8.81
CA PRO A 133 -5.63 3.85 -8.03
C PRO A 133 -6.78 4.84 -7.85
N TYR A 134 -7.78 4.83 -8.73
CA TYR A 134 -8.95 5.72 -8.67
C TYR A 134 -9.87 5.51 -7.46
N LEU A 135 -9.80 4.35 -6.78
CA LEU A 135 -10.62 4.11 -5.57
C LEU A 135 -10.23 5.01 -4.40
N LEU A 136 -9.00 5.54 -4.41
CA LEU A 136 -8.46 6.38 -3.35
C LEU A 136 -8.54 7.87 -3.69
N GLU A 137 -8.90 8.23 -4.94
CA GLU A 137 -9.08 9.63 -5.34
C GLU A 137 -10.32 10.25 -4.69
N SER A 138 -11.39 9.47 -4.48
CA SER A 138 -12.65 9.96 -3.90
C SER A 138 -12.56 10.34 -2.41
N ASP A 139 -11.56 9.84 -1.68
CA ASP A 139 -11.33 10.16 -0.27
C ASP A 139 -10.53 11.45 -0.07
N SER A 140 -10.03 12.08 -1.15
CA SER A 140 -9.10 13.22 -1.07
C SER A 140 -9.75 14.61 -1.20
N GLY A 141 -11.09 14.70 -1.11
CA GLY A 141 -11.80 15.98 -1.32
C GLY A 141 -13.31 16.03 -1.07
N GLN A 142 -13.78 15.62 0.11
CA GLN A 142 -15.01 16.18 0.67
C GLN A 142 -14.66 16.87 1.99
N ASP A 143 -14.37 18.16 1.90
CA ASP A 143 -14.47 19.06 3.06
C ASP A 143 -15.90 18.99 3.58
N GLU A 144 -16.07 18.64 4.86
CA GLU A 144 -17.33 18.81 5.57
C GLU A 144 -17.76 20.29 5.44
N PRO A 145 -19.02 20.59 5.10
CA PRO A 145 -19.51 21.95 5.20
C PRO A 145 -19.58 22.31 6.68
N THR A 146 -18.75 23.28 7.08
CA THR A 146 -18.86 23.95 8.38
C THR A 146 -20.23 24.64 8.45
N GLU A 147 -21.14 24.08 9.26
CA GLU A 147 -22.25 24.80 9.89
C GLU A 147 -21.97 24.96 11.38
#